data_AF-A0A3D4XPV0-F1
#
_entry.id   AF-A0A3D4XPV0-F1
#
_cell.length_a   1.000
_cell.length_b   1.000
_cell.length_c   1.000
_cell.angle_alpha   90.00
_cell.angle_beta   90.00
_cell.angle_gamma   90.00
#
_symmetry.space_group_name_H-M   'P 1'
#
loop_
_entity.id
_entity.type
_entity.pdbx_description
1 polymer ?
#
loop_
_entity_poly.entity_id
_entity_poly.type
_entity_poly.pdbx_seq_one_letter_code
_entity_poly.pdbx_strand_id
1 'polypeptide(L)'
;MSTSVSLMRHCQRILDNQYCRMKANATVQRIQNLPPCKRYSIWLGLFLAAQGLIFGLLYLFFGWVVVIGFLASILAGLATGLGALPALWLKEISNTLFNGLLGAAAGVMLAATAFSLLVPGLHYGNALWAGKGVYIVSMGMMLGAFFLHYSDKQLPHVHFDALSEENLNSLKKVWLFIIAITIHNFPEGMSVGVSFGSGDLKNGFVLASAIGLQNIPEGLAVALPLVGLGYNKWKAVGIATLTGLVEPLGGLLGVTMVSVFEPVLPIAMGFAAGA
;
A
#
# COMPACT_ATOMS: atom_id res chain seq x y z
N MET A 1 -21.07 5.27 18.67
CA MET A 1 -19.73 5.58 19.23
C MET A 1 -19.24 4.58 20.29
N SER A 2 -20.10 3.92 21.09
CA SER A 2 -19.64 3.00 22.16
C SER A 2 -19.15 1.63 21.65
N THR A 3 -19.67 1.13 20.52
CA THR A 3 -19.36 -0.19 19.97
C THR A 3 -17.98 -0.26 19.30
N SER A 4 -17.60 0.75 18.51
CA SER A 4 -16.28 0.83 17.84
C SER A 4 -15.13 0.99 18.83
N VAL A 5 -15.32 1.79 19.89
CA VAL A 5 -14.34 1.95 20.98
C VAL A 5 -14.19 0.66 21.80
N SER A 6 -15.27 -0.10 21.99
CA SER A 6 -15.23 -1.39 22.69
C SER A 6 -14.46 -2.45 21.88
N LEU A 7 -14.69 -2.53 20.57
CA LEU A 7 -13.97 -3.43 19.67
C LEU A 7 -12.46 -3.11 19.65
N MET A 8 -12.10 -1.84 19.56
CA MET A 8 -10.70 -1.41 19.53
C MET A 8 -9.96 -1.77 20.83
N ARG A 9 -10.59 -1.53 22.00
CA ARG A 9 -10.03 -1.94 23.30
C ARG A 9 -9.93 -3.46 23.46
N HIS A 10 -10.85 -4.21 22.86
CA HIS A 10 -10.79 -5.67 22.86
C HIS A 10 -9.61 -6.19 22.04
N CYS A 11 -9.43 -5.69 20.81
CA CYS A 11 -8.26 -6.00 19.98
C CYS A 11 -6.94 -5.62 20.69
N GLN A 12 -6.89 -4.44 21.33
CA GLN A 12 -5.73 -3.99 22.10
C GLN A 12 -5.36 -5.00 23.20
N ARG A 13 -6.34 -5.45 24.01
CA ARG A 13 -6.10 -6.45 25.06
C ARG A 13 -5.59 -7.77 24.52
N ILE A 14 -6.10 -8.23 23.38
CA ILE A 14 -5.61 -9.46 22.74
C ILE A 14 -4.13 -9.28 22.36
N LEU A 15 -3.79 -8.17 21.70
CA LEU A 15 -2.40 -7.88 21.31
C LEU A 15 -1.47 -7.78 22.53
N ASP A 16 -1.89 -7.07 23.57
CA ASP A 16 -1.09 -6.92 24.80
C ASP A 16 -0.87 -8.26 25.50
N ASN A 17 -1.89 -9.11 25.55
CA ASN A 17 -1.77 -10.46 26.11
C ASN A 17 -0.80 -11.33 25.29
N GLN A 18 -0.86 -11.26 23.95
CA GLN A 18 0.08 -12.00 23.10
C GLN A 18 1.51 -11.47 23.25
N TYR A 19 1.68 -10.15 23.33
CA TYR A 19 2.97 -9.52 23.57
C TYR A 19 3.58 -9.96 24.91
N CYS A 20 2.80 -9.92 25.99
CA CYS A 20 3.21 -10.39 27.30
C CYS A 20 3.59 -11.89 27.28
N ARG A 21 2.80 -12.74 26.61
CA ARG A 21 3.11 -14.17 26.45
C ARG A 21 4.41 -14.41 25.69
N MET A 22 4.64 -13.71 24.57
CA MET A 22 5.90 -13.82 23.83
C MET A 22 7.09 -13.37 24.67
N LYS A 23 6.97 -12.27 25.42
CA LYS A 23 8.05 -11.74 26.26
C LYS A 23 8.32 -12.61 27.49
N ALA A 24 7.32 -13.34 27.97
CA ALA A 24 7.46 -14.31 29.06
C ALA A 24 8.07 -15.65 28.60
N ASN A 25 8.17 -15.91 27.29
CA ASN A 25 8.72 -17.16 26.77
C ASN A 25 10.23 -17.26 27.05
N ALA A 26 10.64 -18.35 27.71
CA ALA A 26 12.03 -18.59 28.11
C ALA A 26 13.02 -18.54 26.93
N THR A 27 12.61 -19.01 25.74
CA THR A 27 13.45 -18.97 24.53
C THR A 27 13.64 -17.52 24.05
N VAL A 28 12.57 -16.73 24.03
CA VAL A 28 12.62 -15.32 23.63
C VAL A 28 13.47 -14.52 24.62
N GLN A 29 13.34 -14.76 25.93
CA GLN A 29 14.18 -14.11 26.94
C GLN A 29 15.66 -14.49 26.79
N ARG A 30 15.97 -15.77 26.54
CA ARG A 30 17.35 -16.20 26.24
C ARG A 30 17.92 -15.46 25.04
N ILE A 31 17.16 -15.32 23.95
CA ILE A 31 17.60 -14.57 22.76
C ILE A 31 17.77 -13.08 23.07
N GLN A 32 16.87 -12.48 23.86
CA GLN A 32 16.95 -11.07 24.25
C GLN A 32 18.19 -10.75 25.11
N ASN A 33 18.64 -11.71 25.92
CA ASN A 33 19.82 -11.60 26.78
C ASN A 33 21.15 -11.82 26.04
N LEU A 34 21.14 -12.20 24.76
CA LEU A 34 22.36 -12.34 23.97
C LEU A 34 22.95 -10.98 23.59
N PRO A 35 24.28 -10.92 23.33
CA PRO A 35 24.91 -9.75 22.75
C PRO A 35 24.20 -9.29 21.47
N PRO A 36 24.11 -7.98 21.18
CA PRO A 36 23.31 -7.45 20.08
C PRO A 36 23.55 -8.13 18.73
N CYS A 37 24.81 -8.37 18.36
CA CYS A 37 25.15 -9.03 17.09
C CYS A 37 24.58 -10.46 17.00
N LYS A 38 24.70 -11.26 18.07
CA LYS A 38 24.16 -12.63 18.12
C LYS A 38 22.63 -12.64 18.13
N ARG A 39 22.03 -11.67 18.82
CA ARG A 39 20.57 -11.50 18.85
C ARG A 39 20.04 -11.18 17.46
N TYR A 40 20.63 -10.20 16.77
CA TYR A 40 20.21 -9.82 15.42
C TYR A 40 20.48 -10.93 14.40
N SER A 41 21.59 -11.66 14.51
CA SER A 41 21.86 -12.79 13.61
C SER A 41 20.84 -13.91 13.77
N ILE A 42 20.38 -14.20 15.00
CA ILE A 42 19.34 -15.21 15.23
C ILE A 42 18.01 -14.77 14.61
N TRP A 43 17.58 -13.53 14.86
CA TRP A 43 16.33 -13.02 14.28
C TRP A 43 16.38 -12.97 12.75
N LEU A 44 17.51 -12.55 12.18
CA LEU A 44 17.73 -12.58 10.75
C LEU A 44 17.69 -14.01 10.20
N GLY A 45 18.35 -14.96 10.87
CA GLY A 45 18.33 -16.37 10.47
C GLY A 45 16.92 -16.97 10.51
N LEU A 46 16.16 -16.72 11.58
CA LEU A 46 14.77 -17.15 11.68
C LEU A 46 13.88 -16.51 10.61
N PHE A 47 14.07 -15.22 10.33
CA PHE A 47 13.36 -14.52 9.28
C PHE A 47 13.66 -15.12 7.90
N LEU A 48 14.94 -15.32 7.56
CA LEU A 48 15.35 -15.91 6.29
C LEU A 48 14.87 -17.36 6.14
N ALA A 49 14.91 -18.15 7.20
CA ALA A 49 14.37 -19.51 7.20
C ALA A 49 12.84 -19.50 6.96
N ALA A 50 12.11 -18.59 7.60
CA ALA A 50 10.68 -18.41 7.37
C ALA A 50 10.39 -17.96 5.92
N GLN A 51 11.18 -17.04 5.35
CA GLN A 51 11.04 -16.65 3.95
C GLN A 51 11.32 -17.83 3.01
N GLY A 52 12.38 -18.59 3.23
CA GLY A 52 12.69 -19.80 2.44
C GLY A 52 11.56 -20.82 2.49
N LEU A 53 10.94 -21.01 3.65
CA LEU A 53 9.77 -21.88 3.78
C LEU A 53 8.56 -21.32 3.04
N ILE A 54 8.23 -20.03 3.19
CA ILE A 54 7.08 -19.40 2.52
C ILE A 54 7.24 -19.46 0.99
N PHE A 55 8.37 -19.00 0.47
CA PHE A 55 8.64 -19.02 -0.97
C PHE A 55 8.81 -20.44 -1.51
N GLY A 56 9.36 -21.36 -0.71
CA GLY A 56 9.42 -22.78 -1.04
C GLY A 56 8.03 -23.42 -1.16
N LEU A 57 7.13 -23.13 -0.22
CA LEU A 57 5.74 -23.59 -0.31
C LEU A 57 5.03 -22.95 -1.51
N LEU A 58 5.18 -21.65 -1.73
CA LEU A 58 4.61 -20.98 -2.90
C LEU A 58 5.10 -21.62 -4.21
N TYR A 59 6.40 -21.90 -4.31
CA TYR A 59 6.99 -22.59 -5.46
C TYR A 59 6.39 -23.99 -5.67
N LEU A 60 6.26 -24.77 -4.59
CA LEU A 60 5.75 -26.14 -4.66
C LEU A 60 4.27 -26.21 -5.03
N PHE A 61 3.45 -25.30 -4.50
CA PHE A 61 1.99 -25.31 -4.73
C PHE A 61 1.58 -24.60 -6.02
N PHE A 62 2.27 -23.52 -6.40
CA PHE A 62 1.83 -22.63 -7.48
C PHE A 62 2.87 -22.45 -8.60
N GLY A 63 4.08 -22.99 -8.43
CA GLY A 63 5.14 -22.89 -9.42
C GLY A 63 5.94 -21.58 -9.33
N TRP A 64 6.98 -21.51 -10.17
CA TRP A 64 7.97 -20.43 -10.14
C TRP A 64 7.44 -19.08 -10.61
N VAL A 65 6.43 -19.06 -11.48
CA VAL A 65 5.79 -17.83 -12.00
C VAL A 65 5.11 -17.06 -10.87
N VAL A 66 4.42 -17.76 -9.97
CA VAL A 66 3.80 -17.13 -8.78
C VAL A 66 4.85 -16.55 -7.85
N VAL A 67 5.96 -17.24 -7.65
CA VAL A 67 7.07 -16.76 -6.82
C VAL A 67 7.64 -15.45 -7.36
N ILE A 68 7.93 -15.38 -8.67
CA ILE A 68 8.48 -14.16 -9.26
C ILE A 68 7.47 -13.02 -9.29
N GLY A 69 6.19 -13.28 -9.57
CA GLY A 69 5.14 -12.26 -9.59
C GLY A 69 4.87 -11.69 -8.19
N PHE A 70 4.85 -12.55 -7.17
CA PHE A 70 4.74 -12.13 -5.79
C PHE A 70 5.96 -11.33 -5.33
N LEU A 71 7.18 -11.77 -5.68
CA LEU A 71 8.40 -11.04 -5.38
C LEU A 71 8.43 -9.67 -6.07
N ALA A 72 8.03 -9.59 -7.35
CA ALA A 72 7.93 -8.34 -8.08
C ALA A 72 6.96 -7.36 -7.40
N SER A 73 5.82 -7.85 -6.91
CA SER A 73 4.84 -7.06 -6.17
C SER A 73 5.35 -6.60 -4.79
N ILE A 74 6.17 -7.42 -4.11
CA ILE A 74 6.91 -7.01 -2.90
C ILE A 74 7.88 -5.88 -3.20
N LEU A 75 8.66 -6.01 -4.26
CA LEU A 75 9.64 -4.97 -4.62
C LEU A 75 8.96 -3.66 -5.03
N ALA A 76 7.86 -3.74 -5.78
CA ALA A 76 7.05 -2.59 -6.13
C ALA A 76 6.48 -1.90 -4.87
N GLY A 77 5.82 -2.64 -3.97
CA GLY A 77 5.26 -2.05 -2.74
C GLY A 77 6.31 -1.54 -1.75
N LEU A 78 7.49 -2.18 -1.69
CA LEU A 78 8.61 -1.69 -0.89
C LEU A 78 9.22 -0.41 -1.45
N ALA A 79 9.06 -0.14 -2.75
CA ALA A 79 9.52 1.11 -3.36
C ALA A 79 8.78 2.33 -2.77
N THR A 80 7.53 2.17 -2.33
CA THR A 80 6.79 3.20 -1.56
C THR A 80 7.49 3.47 -0.22
N GLY A 81 7.85 2.43 0.52
CA GLY A 81 8.60 2.60 1.77
C GLY A 81 9.99 3.22 1.56
N LEU A 82 10.69 2.80 0.50
CA LEU A 82 11.99 3.35 0.11
C LEU A 82 11.89 4.85 -0.24
N GLY A 83 10.87 5.20 -1.02
CA GLY A 83 10.56 6.55 -1.42
C GLY A 83 10.16 7.48 -0.27
N ALA A 84 9.64 6.93 0.83
CA ALA A 84 9.36 7.67 2.04
C ALA A 84 10.60 8.02 2.88
N LEU A 85 11.74 7.31 2.72
CA LEU A 85 12.94 7.53 3.52
C LEU A 85 13.49 8.97 3.47
N PRO A 86 13.52 9.68 2.32
CA PRO A 86 13.91 11.09 2.27
C PRO A 86 13.19 11.98 3.29
N ALA A 87 11.96 11.65 3.70
CA ALA A 87 11.22 12.38 4.73
C ALA A 87 11.91 12.39 6.10
N LEU A 88 12.81 11.44 6.38
CA LEU A 88 13.58 11.38 7.63
C LEU A 88 14.53 12.59 7.78
N TRP A 89 15.07 13.09 6.67
CA TRP A 89 16.02 14.21 6.65
C TRP A 89 15.35 15.58 6.59
N LEU A 90 14.05 15.64 6.35
CA LEU A 90 13.35 16.91 6.27
C LEU A 90 13.17 17.51 7.66
N LYS A 91 13.48 18.81 7.76
CA LYS A 91 13.27 19.63 8.95
C LYS A 91 11.92 20.34 8.84
N GLU A 92 11.66 21.30 9.73
CA GLU A 92 10.49 22.18 9.67
C GLU A 92 10.23 22.64 8.23
N ILE A 93 9.04 22.31 7.72
CA ILE A 93 8.63 22.58 6.35
C ILE A 93 7.86 23.89 6.37
N SER A 94 8.32 24.89 5.60
CA SER A 94 7.54 26.13 5.43
C SER A 94 6.23 25.84 4.70
N ASN A 95 5.18 26.63 4.95
CA ASN A 95 3.87 26.45 4.27
C ASN A 95 4.00 26.47 2.74
N THR A 96 4.92 27.26 2.19
CA THR A 96 5.20 27.30 0.74
C THR A 96 5.76 25.98 0.23
N LEU A 97 6.75 25.40 0.95
CA LEU A 97 7.31 24.10 0.59
C LEU A 97 6.26 23.00 0.76
N PHE A 98 5.49 23.02 1.86
CA PHE A 98 4.41 22.07 2.11
C PHE A 98 3.37 22.07 0.98
N ASN A 99 2.89 23.25 0.56
CA ASN A 99 1.92 23.38 -0.54
C ASN A 99 2.53 22.95 -1.88
N GLY A 100 3.80 23.27 -2.15
CA GLY A 100 4.51 22.80 -3.34
C GLY A 100 4.65 21.27 -3.38
N LEU A 101 4.95 20.66 -2.24
CA LEU A 101 5.02 19.20 -2.08
C LEU A 101 3.65 18.54 -2.26
N LEU A 102 2.58 19.13 -1.74
CA LEU A 102 1.21 18.65 -1.93
C LEU A 102 0.78 18.74 -3.41
N GLY A 103 1.18 19.81 -4.11
CA GLY A 103 0.97 19.94 -5.56
C GLY A 103 1.77 18.92 -6.37
N ALA A 104 3.03 18.67 -5.99
CA ALA A 104 3.86 17.64 -6.62
C ALA A 104 3.27 16.23 -6.39
N ALA A 105 2.81 15.93 -5.17
CA ALA A 105 2.09 14.71 -4.83
C ALA A 105 0.85 14.51 -5.70
N ALA A 106 0.01 15.54 -5.83
CA ALA A 106 -1.17 15.50 -6.68
C ALA A 106 -0.81 15.26 -8.17
N GLY A 107 0.27 15.89 -8.66
CA GLY A 107 0.77 15.68 -10.02
C GLY A 107 1.24 14.23 -10.28
N VAL A 108 1.99 13.65 -9.35
CA VAL A 108 2.43 12.24 -9.41
C VAL A 108 1.23 11.31 -9.43
N MET A 109 0.23 11.53 -8.56
CA MET A 109 -0.98 10.70 -8.52
C MET A 109 -1.83 10.83 -9.79
N LEU A 110 -1.95 12.02 -10.38
CA LEU A 110 -2.63 12.19 -11.67
C LEU A 110 -1.92 11.43 -12.80
N ALA A 111 -0.58 11.46 -12.81
CA ALA A 111 0.21 10.71 -13.80
C ALA A 111 0.08 9.19 -13.58
N ALA A 112 0.20 8.70 -12.35
CA ALA A 112 0.00 7.30 -11.98
C ALA A 112 -1.40 6.82 -12.37
N THR A 113 -2.42 7.60 -12.03
CA THR A 113 -3.82 7.36 -12.41
C THR A 113 -3.97 7.21 -13.93
N ALA A 114 -3.37 8.11 -14.71
CA ALA A 114 -3.47 8.04 -16.16
C ALA A 114 -2.71 6.84 -16.75
N PHE A 115 -1.43 6.67 -16.41
CA PHE A 115 -0.53 5.77 -17.10
C PHE A 115 -0.44 4.36 -16.51
N SER A 116 -0.69 4.21 -15.21
CA SER A 116 -0.58 2.93 -14.50
C SER A 116 -1.92 2.31 -14.15
N LEU A 117 -3.00 3.10 -14.14
CA LEU A 117 -4.37 2.60 -13.92
C LEU A 117 -5.25 2.68 -15.16
N LEU A 118 -5.48 3.88 -15.71
CA LEU A 118 -6.42 4.05 -16.84
C LEU A 118 -5.90 3.40 -18.13
N VAL A 119 -4.66 3.67 -18.54
CA VAL A 119 -4.10 3.08 -19.78
C VAL A 119 -4.10 1.54 -19.75
N PRO A 120 -3.57 0.86 -18.71
CA PRO A 120 -3.61 -0.59 -18.67
C PRO A 120 -5.03 -1.11 -18.44
N GLY A 121 -5.85 -0.42 -17.63
CA GLY A 121 -7.26 -0.78 -17.45
C GLY A 121 -8.05 -0.78 -18.77
N LEU A 122 -7.81 0.20 -19.64
CA LEU A 122 -8.40 0.26 -20.98
C LEU A 122 -7.89 -0.88 -21.88
N HIS A 123 -6.60 -1.20 -21.78
CA HIS A 123 -6.00 -2.31 -22.51
C HIS A 123 -6.65 -3.64 -22.11
N TYR A 124 -6.66 -3.97 -20.81
CA TYR A 124 -7.29 -5.18 -20.28
C TYR A 124 -8.80 -5.19 -20.58
N GLY A 125 -9.48 -4.06 -20.44
CA GLY A 125 -10.90 -3.92 -20.73
C GLY A 125 -11.23 -4.19 -22.20
N ASN A 126 -10.41 -3.72 -23.14
CA ASN A 126 -10.60 -4.00 -24.56
C ASN A 126 -10.22 -5.42 -24.96
N ALA A 127 -9.24 -6.03 -24.27
CA ALA A 127 -8.88 -7.43 -24.48
C ALA A 127 -10.03 -8.37 -24.08
N LEU A 128 -10.73 -8.06 -22.97
CA LEU A 128 -11.86 -8.84 -22.47
C LEU A 128 -13.19 -8.51 -23.18
N TRP A 129 -13.44 -7.22 -23.41
CA TRP A 129 -14.66 -6.73 -24.03
C TRP A 129 -14.31 -5.80 -25.19
N ALA A 130 -14.18 -6.39 -26.38
CA ALA A 130 -13.77 -5.72 -27.60
C ALA A 130 -14.55 -4.40 -27.84
N GLY A 131 -13.80 -3.28 -27.86
CA GLY A 131 -14.34 -1.94 -28.08
C GLY A 131 -15.13 -1.34 -26.92
N LYS A 132 -15.25 -2.04 -25.78
CA LYS A 132 -16.00 -1.60 -24.60
C LYS A 132 -15.13 -1.21 -23.41
N GLY A 133 -13.81 -1.36 -23.49
CA GLY A 133 -12.89 -1.08 -22.39
C GLY A 133 -13.08 0.33 -21.80
N VAL A 134 -13.29 1.33 -22.65
CA VAL A 134 -13.55 2.71 -22.20
C VAL A 134 -14.77 2.83 -21.31
N TYR A 135 -15.90 2.20 -21.67
CA TYR A 135 -17.13 2.27 -20.88
C TYR A 135 -16.97 1.55 -19.53
N ILE A 136 -16.29 0.40 -19.52
CA ILE A 136 -16.07 -0.39 -18.30
C ILE A 136 -15.17 0.37 -17.33
N VAL A 137 -14.03 0.89 -17.81
CA VAL A 137 -13.07 1.63 -16.98
C VAL A 137 -13.69 2.95 -16.50
N SER A 138 -14.39 3.68 -17.36
CA SER A 138 -15.09 4.91 -16.96
C SER A 138 -16.17 4.66 -15.93
N MET A 139 -16.91 3.54 -16.02
CA MET A 139 -17.90 3.18 -14.99
C MET A 139 -17.21 2.86 -13.66
N GLY A 140 -16.10 2.12 -13.68
CA GLY A 140 -15.25 1.91 -12.50
C GLY A 140 -14.82 3.25 -11.88
N MET A 141 -14.30 4.16 -12.70
CA MET A 141 -13.84 5.50 -12.29
C MET A 141 -14.96 6.32 -11.64
N MET A 142 -16.17 6.30 -12.19
CA MET A 142 -17.31 6.97 -11.57
C MET A 142 -17.66 6.37 -10.19
N LEU A 143 -17.59 5.05 -10.05
CA LEU A 143 -17.83 4.37 -8.78
C LEU A 143 -16.75 4.70 -7.74
N GLY A 144 -15.49 4.77 -8.15
CA GLY A 144 -14.36 5.19 -7.30
C GLY A 144 -14.51 6.62 -6.80
N ALA A 145 -14.79 7.55 -7.72
CA ALA A 145 -15.01 8.95 -7.38
C ALA A 145 -16.20 9.13 -6.43
N PHE A 146 -17.31 8.40 -6.68
CA PHE A 146 -18.44 8.39 -5.77
C PHE A 146 -18.09 7.82 -4.40
N PHE A 147 -17.30 6.74 -4.36
CA PHE A 147 -16.85 6.12 -3.12
C PHE A 147 -16.01 7.07 -2.27
N LEU A 148 -15.02 7.76 -2.85
CA LEU A 148 -14.23 8.74 -2.08
C LEU A 148 -15.06 9.95 -1.68
N HIS A 149 -15.92 10.47 -2.55
CA HIS A 149 -16.82 11.57 -2.20
C HIS A 149 -17.75 11.21 -1.04
N TYR A 150 -18.25 9.98 -1.01
CA TYR A 150 -19.04 9.47 0.10
C TYR A 150 -18.19 9.27 1.36
N SER A 151 -16.97 8.76 1.21
CA SER A 151 -16.04 8.57 2.32
C SER A 151 -15.68 9.90 2.99
N ASP A 152 -15.42 10.95 2.21
CA ASP A 152 -15.16 12.31 2.71
C ASP A 152 -16.32 12.83 3.56
N LYS A 153 -17.57 12.62 3.12
CA LYS A 153 -18.78 13.02 3.87
C LYS A 153 -18.98 12.23 5.16
N GLN A 154 -18.57 10.97 5.17
CA GLN A 154 -18.77 10.07 6.32
C GLN A 154 -17.66 10.17 7.36
N LEU A 155 -16.52 10.79 7.02
CA LEU A 155 -15.48 11.07 8.01
C LEU A 155 -16.03 12.05 9.04
N PRO A 156 -16.32 11.60 10.27
CA PRO A 156 -16.91 12.46 11.28
C PRO A 156 -16.00 13.65 11.48
N HIS A 157 -16.58 14.83 11.67
CA HIS A 157 -15.82 16.00 12.08
C HIS A 157 -15.32 15.77 13.52
N VAL A 158 -14.23 15.00 13.65
CA VAL A 158 -13.63 14.68 14.94
C VAL A 158 -13.07 15.98 15.49
N HIS A 159 -13.77 16.56 16.45
CA HIS A 159 -13.23 17.59 17.31
C HIS A 159 -12.25 16.86 18.23
N PHE A 160 -10.95 16.88 17.89
CA PHE A 160 -9.97 16.62 18.94
C PHE A 160 -9.87 17.92 19.74
N ASP A 161 -10.32 17.90 20.98
CA ASP A 161 -10.39 19.05 21.90
C ASP A 161 -9.01 19.69 22.24
N ALA A 162 -7.95 19.38 21.49
CA ALA A 162 -6.58 19.83 21.69
C ALA A 162 -5.86 20.32 20.42
N LEU A 163 -6.55 20.41 19.26
CA LEU A 163 -5.98 20.88 18.00
C LEU A 163 -6.79 22.08 17.46
N SER A 164 -6.11 23.07 16.86
CA SER A 164 -6.81 24.15 16.15
C SER A 164 -7.66 23.57 15.01
N GLU A 165 -8.80 24.19 14.71
CA GLU A 165 -9.72 23.74 13.65
C GLU A 165 -9.02 23.58 12.28
N GLU A 166 -8.00 24.40 12.02
CA GLU A 166 -7.18 24.35 10.80
C GLU A 166 -6.34 23.07 10.68
N ASN A 167 -5.72 22.62 11.78
CA ASN A 167 -4.92 21.38 11.82
C ASN A 167 -5.80 20.13 11.72
N LEU A 168 -7.02 20.17 12.26
CA LEU A 168 -7.99 19.08 12.15
C LEU A 168 -8.44 18.84 10.72
N ASN A 169 -8.75 19.90 9.99
CA ASN A 169 -9.16 19.80 8.59
C ASN A 169 -8.00 19.34 7.69
N SER A 170 -6.78 19.79 7.97
CA SER A 170 -5.59 19.32 7.26
C SER A 170 -5.32 17.83 7.51
N LEU A 171 -5.45 17.37 8.76
CA LEU A 171 -5.26 15.96 9.11
C LEU A 171 -6.28 15.04 8.41
N LYS A 172 -7.56 15.44 8.34
CA LYS A 172 -8.58 14.66 7.61
C LYS A 172 -8.24 14.51 6.13
N LYS A 173 -7.84 15.60 5.47
CA LYS A 173 -7.44 15.57 4.06
C LYS A 173 -6.25 14.65 3.83
N VAL A 174 -5.26 14.69 4.72
CA VAL A 174 -4.09 13.79 4.66
C VAL A 174 -4.50 12.33 4.85
N TRP A 175 -5.40 12.01 5.78
CA TRP A 175 -5.89 10.64 5.94
C TRP A 175 -6.76 10.15 4.78
N LEU A 176 -7.62 11.01 4.23
CA LEU A 176 -8.39 10.69 3.04
C LEU A 176 -7.47 10.40 1.86
N PHE A 177 -6.41 11.20 1.69
CA PHE A 177 -5.36 10.98 0.69
C PHE A 177 -4.61 9.66 0.90
N ILE A 178 -4.23 9.33 2.15
CA ILE A 178 -3.60 8.05 2.49
C ILE A 178 -4.51 6.87 2.15
N ILE A 179 -5.81 6.98 2.44
CA ILE A 179 -6.80 5.95 2.10
C ILE A 179 -6.92 5.80 0.58
N ALA A 180 -6.98 6.92 -0.17
CA ALA A 180 -7.01 6.91 -1.62
C ALA A 180 -5.80 6.17 -2.21
N ILE A 181 -4.59 6.52 -1.78
CA ILE A 181 -3.35 5.84 -2.20
C ILE A 181 -3.38 4.36 -1.85
N THR A 182 -3.81 4.01 -0.64
CA THR A 182 -3.92 2.59 -0.24
C THR A 182 -4.85 1.80 -1.17
N ILE A 183 -5.92 2.44 -1.66
CA ILE A 183 -6.84 1.84 -2.64
C ILE A 183 -6.19 1.68 -4.00
N HIS A 184 -5.37 2.64 -4.46
CA HIS A 184 -4.65 2.57 -5.74
C HIS A 184 -3.64 1.42 -5.78
N ASN A 185 -2.95 1.20 -4.66
CA ASN A 185 -1.88 0.21 -4.57
C ASN A 185 -2.42 -1.23 -4.71
N PHE A 186 -3.71 -1.45 -4.43
CA PHE A 186 -4.30 -2.78 -4.59
C PHE A 186 -4.44 -3.21 -6.07
N PRO A 187 -5.11 -2.46 -6.97
CA PRO A 187 -5.14 -2.78 -8.40
C PRO A 187 -3.77 -2.76 -9.07
N GLU A 188 -2.84 -1.90 -8.63
CA GLU A 188 -1.47 -1.90 -9.15
C GLU A 188 -0.77 -3.24 -8.88
N GLY A 189 -0.77 -3.68 -7.61
CA GLY A 189 -0.25 -4.99 -7.25
C GLY A 189 -0.96 -6.12 -8.00
N MET A 190 -2.29 -6.08 -8.09
CA MET A 190 -3.08 -7.06 -8.83
C MET A 190 -2.68 -7.12 -10.31
N SER A 191 -2.44 -5.97 -10.95
CA SER A 191 -2.03 -5.89 -12.35
C SER A 191 -0.65 -6.51 -12.59
N VAL A 192 0.29 -6.32 -11.65
CA VAL A 192 1.59 -7.03 -11.66
C VAL A 192 1.36 -8.53 -11.59
N GLY A 193 0.55 -8.98 -10.63
CA GLY A 193 0.23 -10.39 -10.44
C GLY A 193 -0.40 -11.03 -11.67
N VAL A 194 -1.46 -10.43 -12.22
CA VAL A 194 -2.15 -10.92 -13.44
C VAL A 194 -1.22 -10.94 -14.64
N SER A 195 -0.36 -9.93 -14.80
CA SER A 195 0.61 -9.86 -15.91
C SER A 195 1.64 -10.99 -15.86
N PHE A 196 2.15 -11.34 -14.68
CA PHE A 196 2.99 -12.54 -14.53
C PHE A 196 2.19 -13.83 -14.72
N GLY A 197 0.99 -13.92 -14.13
CA GLY A 197 0.16 -15.12 -14.13
C GLY A 197 -0.41 -15.49 -15.50
N SER A 198 -0.54 -14.53 -16.42
CA SER A 198 -0.95 -14.77 -17.82
C SER A 198 0.16 -15.38 -18.68
N GLY A 199 1.40 -15.48 -18.15
CA GLY A 199 2.54 -16.07 -18.82
C GLY A 199 3.41 -15.08 -19.62
N ASP A 200 3.04 -13.80 -19.70
CA ASP A 200 3.87 -12.77 -20.32
C ASP A 200 4.83 -12.13 -19.31
N LEU A 201 5.92 -12.84 -19.04
CA LEU A 201 6.94 -12.40 -18.08
C LEU A 201 7.57 -11.06 -18.46
N LYS A 202 7.73 -10.78 -19.76
CA LYS A 202 8.31 -9.53 -20.23
C LYS A 202 7.40 -8.37 -19.84
N ASN A 203 6.11 -8.49 -20.11
CA ASN A 203 5.13 -7.49 -19.69
C ASN A 203 5.05 -7.39 -18.16
N GLY A 204 5.13 -8.52 -17.44
CA GLY A 204 5.18 -8.56 -15.98
C GLY A 204 6.32 -7.72 -15.41
N PHE A 205 7.55 -7.90 -15.91
CA PHE A 205 8.70 -7.13 -15.45
C PHE A 205 8.60 -5.64 -15.81
N VAL A 206 8.12 -5.32 -17.03
CA VAL A 206 7.94 -3.92 -17.46
C VAL A 206 6.92 -3.23 -16.55
N LEU A 207 5.79 -3.86 -16.29
CA LEU A 207 4.72 -3.31 -15.44
C LEU A 207 5.17 -3.16 -13.99
N ALA A 208 5.80 -4.18 -13.40
CA ALA A 208 6.33 -4.12 -12.05
C ALA A 208 7.39 -3.01 -11.87
N SER A 209 8.23 -2.82 -12.89
CA SER A 209 9.25 -1.76 -12.87
C SER A 209 8.63 -0.38 -12.98
N ALA A 210 7.61 -0.22 -13.83
CA ALA A 210 6.88 1.04 -13.98
C ALA A 210 6.17 1.44 -12.68
N ILE A 211 5.45 0.49 -12.05
CA ILE A 211 4.78 0.68 -10.76
C ILE A 211 5.83 0.98 -9.66
N GLY A 212 6.88 0.18 -9.54
CA GLY A 212 7.94 0.44 -8.56
C GLY A 212 8.60 1.82 -8.72
N LEU A 213 8.75 2.32 -9.95
CA LEU A 213 9.34 3.64 -10.21
C LEU A 213 8.44 4.79 -9.72
N GLN A 214 7.13 4.71 -9.93
CA GLN A 214 6.18 5.74 -9.44
C GLN A 214 5.93 5.64 -7.93
N ASN A 215 6.10 4.46 -7.35
CA ASN A 215 5.91 4.25 -5.92
C ASN A 215 6.94 5.00 -5.09
N ILE A 216 8.14 5.24 -5.62
CA ILE A 216 9.16 6.05 -4.94
C ILE A 216 8.65 7.48 -4.66
N PRO A 217 8.24 8.28 -5.67
CA PRO A 217 7.68 9.60 -5.40
C PRO A 217 6.34 9.55 -4.62
N GLU A 218 5.52 8.51 -4.78
CA GLU A 218 4.29 8.32 -3.99
C GLU A 218 4.57 8.16 -2.50
N GLY A 219 5.55 7.32 -2.13
CA GLY A 219 5.92 7.12 -0.73
C GLY A 219 6.37 8.41 -0.05
N LEU A 220 7.10 9.25 -0.78
CA LEU A 220 7.46 10.58 -0.33
C LEU A 220 6.21 11.46 -0.15
N ALA A 221 5.31 11.45 -1.13
CA ALA A 221 4.05 12.19 -1.11
C ALA A 221 3.15 11.82 0.08
N VAL A 222 3.17 10.56 0.54
CA VAL A 222 2.45 10.12 1.74
C VAL A 222 3.15 10.61 3.03
N ALA A 223 4.47 10.45 3.12
CA ALA A 223 5.20 10.72 4.35
C ALA A 223 5.31 12.23 4.66
N LEU A 224 5.42 13.06 3.63
CA LEU A 224 5.66 14.50 3.76
C LEU A 224 4.57 15.26 4.53
N PRO A 225 3.27 15.14 4.19
CA PRO A 225 2.24 15.85 4.92
C PRO A 225 2.12 15.42 6.37
N LEU A 226 2.34 14.12 6.65
CA LEU A 226 2.35 13.59 8.02
C LEU A 226 3.47 14.22 8.85
N VAL A 227 4.69 14.32 8.31
CA VAL A 227 5.81 15.00 8.98
C VAL A 227 5.48 16.48 9.19
N GLY A 228 4.90 17.16 8.19
CA GLY A 228 4.46 18.55 8.29
C GLY A 228 3.41 18.78 9.39
N LEU A 229 2.54 17.80 9.64
CA LEU A 229 1.55 17.81 10.73
C LEU A 229 2.14 17.41 12.09
N GLY A 230 3.46 17.24 12.20
CA GLY A 230 4.16 16.94 13.45
C GLY A 230 4.20 15.46 13.82
N TYR A 231 3.84 14.54 12.91
CA TYR A 231 4.02 13.11 13.18
C TYR A 231 5.52 12.78 13.33
N ASN A 232 5.82 11.81 14.18
CA ASN A 232 7.15 11.22 14.25
C ASN A 232 7.54 10.71 12.85
N LYS A 233 8.75 11.06 12.40
CA LYS A 233 9.22 10.76 11.03
C LYS A 233 9.22 9.26 10.71
N TRP A 234 9.60 8.41 11.66
CA TRP A 234 9.56 6.96 11.49
C TRP A 234 8.12 6.42 11.45
N LYS A 235 7.18 7.07 12.14
CA LYS A 235 5.75 6.74 12.00
C LYS A 235 5.24 7.14 10.61
N ALA A 236 5.63 8.29 10.09
CA ALA A 236 5.25 8.73 8.74
C ALA A 236 5.79 7.77 7.65
N VAL A 237 7.07 7.39 7.72
CA VAL A 237 7.65 6.36 6.85
C VAL A 237 6.93 5.03 7.01
N GLY A 238 6.65 4.61 8.26
CA GLY A 238 5.91 3.38 8.52
C GLY A 238 4.51 3.37 7.89
N ILE A 239 3.78 4.49 7.97
CA ILE A 239 2.46 4.63 7.32
C ILE A 239 2.59 4.53 5.80
N ALA A 240 3.55 5.23 5.18
CA ALA A 240 3.79 5.13 3.74
C ALA A 240 4.18 3.72 3.28
N THR A 241 5.03 3.02 4.04
CA THR A 241 5.36 1.63 3.75
C THR A 241 4.11 0.74 3.83
N LEU A 242 3.24 0.96 4.82
CA LEU A 242 2.02 0.17 4.98
C LEU A 242 1.03 0.36 3.82
N THR A 243 0.97 1.53 3.18
CA THR A 243 0.14 1.71 1.97
C THR A 243 0.70 0.89 0.80
N GLY A 244 2.02 0.91 0.58
CA GLY A 244 2.69 0.09 -0.43
C GLY A 244 2.59 -1.43 -0.20
N LEU A 245 2.53 -1.87 1.06
CA LEU A 245 2.38 -3.30 1.40
C LEU A 245 1.02 -3.90 1.05
N VAL A 246 0.11 -3.12 0.46
CA VAL A 246 -1.12 -3.63 -0.17
C VAL A 246 -0.85 -4.26 -1.54
N GLU A 247 0.20 -3.83 -2.27
CA GLU A 247 0.54 -4.38 -3.58
C GLU A 247 0.88 -5.88 -3.54
N PRO A 248 1.67 -6.41 -2.59
CA PRO A 248 1.91 -7.84 -2.50
C PRO A 248 0.64 -8.66 -2.31
N LEU A 249 -0.36 -8.10 -1.62
CA LEU A 249 -1.66 -8.77 -1.44
C LEU A 249 -2.41 -8.83 -2.76
N GLY A 250 -2.49 -7.70 -3.48
CA GLY A 250 -3.08 -7.66 -4.82
C GLY A 250 -2.34 -8.58 -5.79
N GLY A 251 -1.01 -8.56 -5.79
CA GLY A 251 -0.18 -9.34 -6.70
C GLY A 251 -0.19 -10.82 -6.44
N LEU A 252 -0.23 -11.26 -5.18
CA LEU A 252 -0.41 -12.67 -4.85
C LEU A 252 -1.76 -13.19 -5.35
N LEU A 253 -2.84 -12.42 -5.13
CA LEU A 253 -4.17 -12.75 -5.62
C LEU A 253 -4.22 -12.77 -7.15
N GLY A 254 -3.65 -11.75 -7.80
CA GLY A 254 -3.60 -11.63 -9.25
C GLY A 254 -2.84 -12.78 -9.93
N VAL A 255 -1.70 -13.18 -9.38
CA VAL A 255 -0.86 -14.23 -9.98
C VAL A 255 -1.38 -15.65 -9.73
N THR A 256 -2.07 -15.88 -8.60
CA THR A 256 -2.61 -17.20 -8.24
C THR A 256 -4.03 -17.45 -8.78
N MET A 257 -4.80 -16.39 -9.01
CA MET A 257 -6.22 -16.46 -9.37
C MET A 257 -6.54 -15.63 -10.62
N VAL A 258 -5.70 -15.72 -11.66
CA VAL A 258 -5.82 -14.95 -12.91
C VAL A 258 -7.24 -14.99 -13.50
N SER A 259 -7.85 -16.18 -13.59
CA SER A 259 -9.20 -16.34 -14.15
C SER A 259 -10.30 -15.61 -13.38
N VAL A 260 -10.07 -15.29 -12.11
CA VAL A 260 -11.00 -14.53 -11.26
C VAL A 260 -10.70 -13.04 -11.33
N PHE A 261 -9.42 -12.66 -11.30
CA PHE A 261 -9.03 -11.25 -11.18
C PHE A 261 -8.86 -10.54 -12.52
N GLU A 262 -8.48 -11.21 -13.60
CA GLU A 262 -8.36 -10.60 -14.92
C GLU A 262 -9.68 -9.95 -15.38
N PRO A 263 -10.86 -10.59 -15.27
CA PRO A 263 -12.13 -9.94 -15.59
C PRO A 263 -12.48 -8.76 -14.67
N VAL A 264 -11.99 -8.75 -13.44
CA VAL A 264 -12.28 -7.67 -12.47
C VAL A 264 -11.30 -6.51 -12.63
N LEU A 265 -10.12 -6.76 -13.19
CA LEU A 265 -9.01 -5.81 -13.23
C LEU A 265 -9.37 -4.48 -13.92
N PRO A 266 -10.05 -4.43 -15.09
CA PRO A 266 -10.41 -3.15 -15.71
C PRO A 266 -11.34 -2.30 -14.84
N ILE A 267 -12.26 -2.94 -14.12
CA ILE A 267 -13.18 -2.28 -13.20
C ILE A 267 -12.43 -1.79 -11.96
N ALA A 268 -11.56 -2.63 -11.40
CA ALA A 268 -10.75 -2.30 -10.23
C ALA A 268 -9.76 -1.16 -10.51
N MET A 269 -9.09 -1.17 -11.67
CA MET A 269 -8.20 -0.10 -12.09
C MET A 269 -8.96 1.19 -12.37
N GLY A 270 -10.13 1.12 -13.01
CA GLY A 270 -11.02 2.27 -13.14
C GLY A 270 -11.44 2.81 -11.78
N PHE A 271 -11.89 1.96 -10.88
CA PHE A 271 -12.29 2.33 -9.52
C PHE A 271 -11.17 3.02 -8.75
N ALA A 272 -9.96 2.44 -8.73
CA ALA A 272 -8.82 3.11 -8.14
C ALA A 272 -8.56 4.45 -8.81
N ALA A 273 -8.51 4.52 -10.14
CA ALA A 273 -8.25 5.76 -10.86
C ALA A 273 -9.24 6.90 -10.52
N GLY A 274 -10.49 6.58 -10.20
CA GLY A 274 -11.49 7.56 -9.82
C GLY A 274 -11.50 7.93 -8.34
N ALA A 275 -11.02 7.02 -7.49
CA ALA A 275 -10.91 7.21 -6.04
C ALA A 275 -9.71 8.12 -5.74
#